data_AF-A0A0T1U6F6-F1
#
_entry.id   AF-A0A0T1U6F6-F1
#
_cell.length_a   1.000
_cell.length_b   1.000
_cell.length_c   1.000
_cell.angle_alpha   90.00
_cell.angle_beta   90.00
_cell.angle_gamma   90.00
#
_symmetry.space_group_name_H-M   'P 1'
#
loop_
_entity.id
_entity.type
_entity.pdbx_description
1 polymer ?
#
loop_
_entity_poly.entity_id
_entity_poly.type
_entity_poly.pdbx_seq_one_letter_code
_entity_poly.pdbx_strand_id
1 'polypeptide(L)'
;MSLRLGPGDVARFGRGSASVPVDLRMANPAVSRLAGEIRVTEDHWQLSNLSTNQTYLVENPEGAGEYFRVPPRRAGAPVPFEFARVLLPARGAAVSFQVFAPDHVYLGASGTAGLTGLTGLTGTGTLAGFSLDETSTYFLVLVALCEPRLRDESTVAVATTPQIVERLRDQPGCERLTNRAVSSHIDYLADEKLRITAPAMPGPAQGGRHNGKREAVAGLALRFGLVREEHLALLPSRRSSLHRTGVAGG
;
A
#
# COMPACT_ATOMS: atom_id res chain seq x y z
N MET A 1 -20.74 -1.77 -21.00
CA MET A 1 -20.18 -1.07 -22.18
C MET A 1 -18.78 -0.63 -21.82
N SER A 2 -17.80 -0.82 -22.70
CA SER A 2 -16.40 -0.47 -22.49
C SER A 2 -15.93 0.49 -23.58
N LEU A 3 -15.16 1.50 -23.20
CA LEU A 3 -14.56 2.48 -24.10
C LEU A 3 -13.04 2.28 -24.07
N ARG A 4 -12.39 2.24 -25.25
CA ARG A 4 -10.93 2.21 -25.36
C ARG A 4 -10.44 3.60 -25.74
N LEU A 5 -9.40 4.07 -25.06
CA LEU A 5 -8.81 5.39 -25.23
C LEU A 5 -7.29 5.21 -25.38
N GLY A 6 -6.69 5.90 -26.33
CA GLY A 6 -5.25 6.01 -26.51
C GLY A 6 -4.69 7.32 -25.93
N PRO A 7 -3.36 7.48 -25.90
CA PRO A 7 -2.72 8.72 -25.46
C PRO A 7 -3.25 9.94 -26.21
N GLY A 8 -3.60 10.99 -25.46
CA GLY A 8 -4.21 12.22 -25.99
C GLY A 8 -5.73 12.19 -26.08
N ASP A 9 -6.36 11.02 -26.01
CA ASP A 9 -7.82 10.91 -26.03
C ASP A 9 -8.45 11.48 -24.76
N VAL A 10 -9.66 12.03 -24.96
CA VAL A 10 -10.50 12.56 -23.89
C VAL A 10 -11.87 11.92 -23.99
N ALA A 11 -12.36 11.40 -22.86
CA ALA A 11 -13.72 10.89 -22.73
C ALA A 11 -14.50 11.69 -21.69
N ARG A 12 -15.68 12.18 -22.08
CA ARG A 12 -16.63 12.86 -21.22
C ARG A 12 -17.57 11.87 -20.57
N PHE A 13 -17.88 12.09 -19.31
CA PHE A 13 -18.87 11.29 -18.60
C PHE A 13 -19.92 12.16 -17.92
N GLY A 14 -21.12 11.60 -17.77
CA GLY A 14 -22.25 12.25 -17.13
C GLY A 14 -23.57 11.74 -17.65
N ARG A 15 -24.65 12.43 -17.32
CA ARG A 15 -25.99 12.05 -17.78
C ARG A 15 -26.22 12.33 -19.28
N GLY A 16 -25.52 13.32 -19.82
CA GLY A 16 -25.63 13.78 -21.19
C GLY A 16 -26.99 14.44 -21.54
N SER A 17 -27.02 15.04 -22.72
CA SER A 17 -28.21 15.51 -23.44
C SER A 17 -27.87 15.67 -24.92
N ALA A 18 -28.87 15.96 -25.76
CA ALA A 18 -28.61 16.30 -27.17
C ALA A 18 -27.64 17.49 -27.31
N SER A 19 -27.72 18.46 -26.41
CA SER A 19 -26.83 19.63 -26.35
C SER A 19 -25.48 19.37 -25.65
N VAL A 20 -25.35 18.26 -24.92
CA VAL A 20 -24.16 17.93 -24.11
C VAL A 20 -23.89 16.43 -24.27
N PRO A 21 -23.30 16.01 -25.41
CA PRO A 21 -22.95 14.62 -25.63
C PRO A 21 -21.87 14.18 -24.63
N VAL A 22 -21.93 12.90 -24.24
CA VAL A 22 -20.97 12.26 -23.35
C VAL A 22 -20.68 10.86 -23.88
N ASP A 23 -19.45 10.41 -23.72
CA ASP A 23 -18.99 9.09 -24.16
C ASP A 23 -19.39 8.00 -23.16
N LEU A 24 -19.36 8.34 -21.86
CA LEU A 24 -19.78 7.46 -20.77
C LEU A 24 -21.06 7.99 -20.12
N ARG A 25 -22.19 7.38 -20.49
CA ARG A 25 -23.52 7.80 -20.03
C ARG A 25 -23.88 7.20 -18.67
N MET A 26 -24.23 8.08 -17.73
CA MET A 26 -24.69 7.75 -16.38
C MET A 26 -26.13 8.25 -16.19
N ALA A 27 -27.11 7.34 -16.26
CA ALA A 27 -28.53 7.73 -16.28
C ALA A 27 -29.05 8.33 -14.96
N ASN A 28 -28.30 8.22 -13.86
CA ASN A 28 -28.75 8.65 -12.54
C ASN A 28 -29.04 10.17 -12.50
N PRO A 29 -30.22 10.60 -12.03
CA PRO A 29 -30.59 12.01 -11.96
C PRO A 29 -29.67 12.88 -11.09
N ALA A 30 -28.98 12.30 -10.12
CA ALA A 30 -28.03 13.00 -9.26
C ALA A 30 -26.71 13.37 -9.98
N VAL A 31 -26.44 12.78 -11.14
CA VAL A 31 -25.25 13.05 -11.95
C VAL A 31 -25.52 14.21 -12.91
N SER A 32 -24.59 15.17 -12.93
CA SER A 32 -24.60 16.30 -13.86
C SER A 32 -24.64 15.85 -15.31
N ARG A 33 -25.21 16.67 -16.21
CA ARG A 33 -25.22 16.36 -17.65
C ARG A 33 -23.81 16.18 -18.20
N LEU A 34 -22.91 17.07 -17.81
CA LEU A 34 -21.46 16.91 -17.93
C LEU A 34 -20.89 16.84 -16.50
N ALA A 35 -20.50 15.63 -16.09
CA ALA A 35 -20.01 15.37 -14.74
C ALA A 35 -18.49 15.50 -14.67
N GLY A 36 -17.79 15.02 -15.70
CA GLY A 36 -16.35 15.16 -15.76
C GLY A 36 -15.75 14.68 -17.07
N GLU A 37 -14.42 14.68 -17.09
CA GLU A 37 -13.60 14.26 -18.21
C GLU A 37 -12.48 13.35 -17.73
N ILE A 38 -12.22 12.31 -18.52
CA ILE A 38 -11.05 11.44 -18.43
C ILE A 38 -10.12 11.85 -19.56
N ARG A 39 -8.85 12.08 -19.26
CA ARG A 39 -7.82 12.35 -20.27
C ARG A 39 -6.71 11.32 -20.11
N VAL A 40 -6.31 10.71 -21.22
CA VAL A 40 -5.18 9.78 -21.26
C VAL A 40 -3.92 10.56 -21.64
N THR A 41 -2.85 10.44 -20.86
CA THR A 41 -1.52 10.96 -21.20
C THR A 41 -0.65 9.81 -21.71
N GLU A 42 0.65 10.05 -21.93
CA GLU A 42 1.55 8.99 -22.39
C GLU A 42 1.81 7.92 -21.31
N ASP A 43 1.83 8.32 -20.04
CA ASP A 43 2.31 7.53 -18.91
C ASP A 43 1.30 7.39 -17.77
N HIS A 44 0.19 8.13 -17.79
CA HIS A 44 -0.87 8.07 -16.79
C HIS A 44 -2.22 8.51 -17.38
N TRP A 45 -3.22 8.62 -16.52
CA TRP A 45 -4.49 9.24 -16.89
C TRP A 45 -4.95 10.21 -15.82
N GLN A 46 -5.81 11.15 -16.23
CA GLN A 46 -6.25 12.25 -15.42
C GLN A 46 -7.77 12.29 -15.33
N LEU A 47 -8.27 12.66 -14.16
CA LEU A 47 -9.69 12.88 -13.91
C LEU A 47 -9.96 14.35 -13.65
N SER A 48 -10.86 14.95 -14.43
CA SER A 48 -11.39 16.28 -14.19
C SER A 48 -12.81 16.19 -13.64
N ASN A 49 -13.03 16.73 -12.45
CA ASN A 49 -14.35 16.89 -11.86
C ASN A 49 -14.95 18.23 -12.31
N LEU A 50 -15.92 18.17 -13.23
CA LEU A 50 -16.59 19.35 -13.76
C LEU A 50 -17.81 19.76 -12.93
N SER A 51 -18.22 18.96 -11.95
CA SER A 51 -19.26 19.32 -10.99
C SER A 51 -18.89 20.57 -10.20
N THR A 52 -19.91 21.37 -9.87
CA THR A 52 -19.77 22.57 -9.05
C THR A 52 -19.92 22.29 -7.57
N ASN A 53 -20.46 21.13 -7.17
CA ASN A 53 -20.85 20.86 -5.78
C ASN A 53 -20.64 19.42 -5.28
N GLN A 54 -20.19 18.49 -6.14
CA GLN A 54 -19.97 17.09 -5.74
C GLN A 54 -18.49 16.74 -5.79
N THR A 55 -17.99 16.10 -4.73
CA THR A 55 -16.67 15.46 -4.69
C THR A 55 -16.77 14.05 -5.23
N TYR A 56 -15.80 13.64 -6.06
CA TYR A 56 -15.69 12.27 -6.53
C TYR A 56 -14.65 11.51 -5.72
N LEU A 57 -14.79 10.19 -5.66
CA LEU A 57 -13.79 9.29 -5.10
C LEU A 57 -13.16 8.48 -6.22
N VAL A 58 -11.86 8.28 -6.10
CA VAL A 58 -11.12 7.32 -6.92
C VAL A 58 -10.53 6.31 -5.97
N GLU A 59 -11.05 5.08 -6.04
CA GLU A 59 -10.61 3.93 -5.24
C GLU A 59 -9.65 3.07 -6.07
N ASN A 60 -8.64 2.51 -5.41
CA ASN A 60 -7.83 1.42 -5.92
C ASN A 60 -8.45 0.10 -5.41
N PRO A 61 -9.10 -0.71 -6.26
CA PRO A 61 -9.68 -1.97 -5.81
C PRO A 61 -8.63 -3.02 -5.45
N GLU A 62 -7.37 -2.84 -5.87
CA GLU A 62 -6.26 -3.76 -5.59
C GLU A 62 -5.47 -3.35 -4.34
N GLY A 63 -5.41 -2.06 -4.04
CA GLY A 63 -4.73 -1.55 -2.84
C GLY A 63 -5.73 -1.36 -1.71
N ALA A 64 -5.68 -2.20 -0.67
CA ALA A 64 -6.07 -1.94 0.72
C ALA A 64 -7.26 -1.02 1.08
N GLY A 65 -8.20 -0.75 0.18
CA GLY A 65 -9.14 0.36 0.33
C GLY A 65 -8.51 1.75 0.18
N GLU A 66 -7.37 1.87 -0.51
CA GLU A 66 -6.77 3.14 -0.88
C GLU A 66 -7.72 3.95 -1.76
N TYR A 67 -7.87 5.24 -1.43
CA TYR A 67 -8.64 6.16 -2.24
C TYR A 67 -8.14 7.58 -2.10
N PHE A 68 -8.51 8.42 -3.07
CA PHE A 68 -8.40 9.87 -2.90
C PHE A 68 -9.63 10.59 -3.42
N ARG A 69 -9.80 11.82 -2.92
CA ARG A 69 -10.91 12.70 -3.27
C ARG A 69 -10.51 13.61 -4.43
N VAL A 70 -11.43 13.78 -5.37
CA VAL A 70 -11.35 14.79 -6.43
C VAL A 70 -12.42 15.85 -6.15
N PRO A 71 -12.06 16.98 -5.51
CA PRO A 71 -13.00 18.04 -5.18
C PRO A 71 -13.73 18.59 -6.41
N PRO A 72 -14.89 19.24 -6.23
CA PRO A 72 -15.58 19.95 -7.29
C PRO A 72 -14.63 20.91 -8.00
N ARG A 73 -14.78 21.04 -9.32
CA ARG A 73 -13.98 21.94 -10.18
C ARG A 73 -12.48 21.62 -10.25
N ARG A 74 -12.01 20.53 -9.65
CA ARG A 74 -10.61 20.11 -9.83
C ARG A 74 -10.42 19.54 -11.23
N ALA A 75 -9.55 20.20 -12.01
CA ALA A 75 -9.18 19.77 -13.35
C ALA A 75 -7.89 18.94 -13.31
N GLY A 76 -7.79 17.94 -14.19
CA GLY A 76 -6.56 17.20 -14.47
C GLY A 76 -5.94 16.52 -13.26
N ALA A 77 -6.73 15.97 -12.32
CA ALA A 77 -6.17 15.23 -11.20
C ALA A 77 -5.50 13.95 -11.70
N PRO A 78 -4.18 13.79 -11.55
CA PRO A 78 -3.50 12.56 -11.98
C PRO A 78 -3.97 11.40 -11.12
N VAL A 79 -4.26 10.27 -11.76
CA VAL A 79 -4.68 9.04 -11.09
C VAL A 79 -3.52 8.04 -11.11
N PRO A 80 -2.96 7.67 -9.96
CA PRO A 80 -1.77 6.82 -9.88
C PRO A 80 -2.13 5.32 -9.82
N PHE A 81 -3.27 4.92 -10.36
CA PHE A 81 -3.78 3.54 -10.28
C PHE A 81 -3.97 2.98 -11.68
N GLU A 82 -3.41 1.79 -11.90
CA GLU A 82 -3.59 0.97 -13.11
C GLU A 82 -5.02 0.45 -13.18
N PHE A 83 -5.56 -0.03 -12.06
CA PHE A 83 -6.97 -0.31 -11.90
C PHE A 83 -7.63 0.64 -10.91
N ALA A 84 -8.58 1.44 -11.39
CA ALA A 84 -9.29 2.38 -10.54
C ALA A 84 -10.81 2.29 -10.70
N ARG A 85 -11.53 2.51 -9.59
CA ARG A 85 -12.97 2.71 -9.58
C ARG A 85 -13.27 4.16 -9.24
N VAL A 86 -13.97 4.86 -10.14
CA VAL A 86 -14.43 6.24 -9.90
C VAL A 86 -15.86 6.19 -9.38
N LEU A 87 -16.12 6.85 -8.25
CA LEU A 87 -17.44 6.92 -7.62
C LEU A 87 -17.96 8.35 -7.60
N LEU A 88 -19.21 8.50 -8.01
CA LEU A 88 -19.97 9.73 -7.99
C LEU A 88 -21.07 9.63 -6.93
N PRO A 89 -21.24 10.66 -6.08
CA PRO A 89 -22.36 10.72 -5.15
C PRO A 89 -23.70 10.65 -5.88
N ALA A 90 -24.62 9.85 -5.36
CA ALA A 90 -25.99 9.78 -5.84
C ALA A 90 -26.98 9.62 -4.68
N ARG A 91 -28.27 9.89 -4.93
CA ARG A 91 -29.33 9.58 -3.95
C ARG A 91 -29.50 8.05 -3.90
N GLY A 92 -28.93 7.41 -2.88
CA GLY A 92 -28.90 5.95 -2.74
C GLY A 92 -27.49 5.39 -2.93
N ALA A 93 -27.35 4.29 -3.68
CA ALA A 93 -26.05 3.74 -4.03
C ALA A 93 -25.27 4.70 -4.94
N ALA A 94 -23.97 4.85 -4.70
CA ALA A 94 -23.09 5.63 -5.55
C ALA A 94 -23.07 5.09 -6.98
N VAL A 95 -22.95 5.99 -7.96
CA VAL A 95 -22.75 5.60 -9.36
C VAL A 95 -21.26 5.43 -9.58
N SER A 96 -20.84 4.37 -10.25
CA SER A 96 -19.42 4.14 -10.50
C SER A 96 -19.13 3.64 -11.91
N PHE A 97 -17.88 3.80 -12.30
CA PHE A 97 -17.29 3.15 -13.46
C PHE A 97 -15.84 2.76 -13.15
N GLN A 98 -15.28 1.87 -13.96
CA GLN A 98 -13.92 1.37 -13.80
C GLN A 98 -13.04 1.86 -14.93
N VAL A 99 -11.77 2.11 -14.61
CA VAL A 99 -10.71 2.48 -15.55
C VAL A 99 -9.59 1.46 -15.40
N PHE A 100 -9.15 0.94 -16.54
CA PHE A 100 -8.00 0.04 -16.66
C PHE A 100 -6.96 0.78 -17.50
N ALA A 101 -5.94 1.32 -16.85
CA ALA A 101 -4.79 1.95 -17.46
C ALA A 101 -3.68 0.90 -17.70
N PRO A 102 -2.75 1.16 -18.63
CA PRO A 102 -1.58 0.31 -18.83
C PRO A 102 -0.70 0.23 -17.58
N ASP A 103 0.03 -0.88 -17.43
CA ASP A 103 0.99 -1.07 -16.34
C ASP A 103 2.10 0.00 -16.36
N HIS A 104 2.53 0.44 -15.19
CA HIS A 104 3.67 1.32 -15.04
C HIS A 104 4.94 0.59 -15.49
N VAL A 105 5.70 1.24 -16.38
CA VAL A 105 6.99 0.73 -16.82
C VAL A 105 8.02 1.01 -15.74
N TYR A 106 8.43 -0.04 -15.01
CA TYR A 106 9.53 0.05 -14.07
C TYR A 106 10.87 -0.13 -14.79
N LEU A 107 11.86 0.70 -14.45
CA LEU A 107 13.24 0.48 -14.88
C LEU A 107 13.75 -0.80 -14.21
N GLY A 108 14.10 -1.81 -15.03
CA GLY A 108 14.70 -3.04 -14.52
C GLY A 108 16.05 -2.78 -13.84
N ALA A 109 16.45 -3.68 -12.92
CA ALA A 109 17.74 -3.58 -12.21
C ALA A 109 18.96 -3.47 -13.16
N SER A 110 18.87 -4.05 -14.36
CA SER A 110 19.87 -3.96 -15.42
C SER A 110 19.97 -2.59 -16.11
N GLY A 111 19.06 -1.65 -15.84
CA GLY A 111 19.16 -0.26 -16.33
C GLY A 111 20.40 0.48 -15.83
N THR A 112 21.06 -0.05 -14.78
CA THR A 112 22.38 0.41 -14.32
C THR A 112 23.55 -0.12 -15.16
N ALA A 113 23.38 -1.22 -15.90
CA ALA A 113 24.42 -1.75 -16.79
C ALA A 113 24.60 -0.91 -18.07
N GLY A 114 23.62 -0.06 -18.41
CA GLY A 114 23.74 0.96 -19.47
C GLY A 114 24.38 2.27 -19.01
N LEU A 115 24.63 2.42 -17.69
CA LEU A 115 25.32 3.57 -17.11
C LEU A 115 26.86 3.37 -17.05
N THR A 116 27.39 2.38 -17.77
CA THR A 116 28.85 2.16 -17.95
C THR A 116 29.57 3.35 -18.60
N GLY A 117 28.83 4.36 -19.09
CA GLY A 117 29.35 5.66 -19.54
C GLY A 117 29.53 6.72 -18.43
N LEU A 118 29.14 6.44 -17.18
CA LEU A 118 29.38 7.34 -16.02
C LEU A 118 30.75 7.10 -15.36
N THR A 119 31.76 6.67 -16.13
CA THR A 119 33.17 6.71 -15.74
C THR A 119 33.62 8.17 -15.60
N GLY A 120 33.25 8.81 -14.50
CA GLY A 120 33.48 10.24 -14.28
C GLY A 120 32.71 10.85 -13.11
N LEU A 121 31.76 10.13 -12.48
CA LEU A 121 31.16 10.59 -11.22
C LEU A 121 32.13 10.38 -10.05
N THR A 122 33.10 11.27 -9.92
CA THR A 122 33.94 11.36 -8.73
C THR A 122 33.12 12.01 -7.60
N GLY A 123 32.51 11.17 -6.77
CA GLY A 123 31.77 11.57 -5.57
C GLY A 123 31.69 10.41 -4.59
N THR A 124 31.40 10.69 -3.33
CA THR A 124 31.12 9.64 -2.35
C THR A 124 29.95 8.78 -2.84
N GLY A 125 30.14 7.45 -2.90
CA GLY A 125 29.07 6.53 -3.32
C GLY A 125 27.81 6.71 -2.50
N THR A 126 26.65 6.61 -3.15
CA THR A 126 25.33 6.70 -2.49
C THR A 126 25.22 5.60 -1.44
N LEU A 127 25.16 5.97 -0.17
CA LEU A 127 24.92 5.03 0.92
C LEU A 127 23.44 4.61 0.92
N ALA A 128 23.17 3.32 1.06
CA ALA A 128 21.80 2.83 1.24
C ALA A 128 21.18 3.45 2.51
N GLY A 129 19.98 4.04 2.38
CA GLY A 129 19.30 4.71 3.49
C GLY A 129 19.01 3.78 4.67
N PHE A 130 18.73 2.51 4.39
CA PHE A 130 18.64 1.43 5.36
C PHE A 130 19.35 0.20 4.79
N SER A 131 20.34 -0.34 5.51
CA SER A 131 21.05 -1.56 5.12
C SER A 131 20.62 -2.70 6.03
N LEU A 132 19.55 -3.38 5.61
CA LEU A 132 19.05 -4.60 6.22
C LEU A 132 19.60 -5.80 5.45
N ASP A 133 20.03 -6.81 6.18
CA ASP A 133 20.43 -8.10 5.64
C ASP A 133 19.27 -9.07 5.84
N GLU A 134 18.65 -9.49 4.74
CA GLU A 134 17.46 -10.34 4.74
C GLU A 134 17.73 -11.76 5.27
N THR A 135 18.99 -12.17 5.30
CA THR A 135 19.40 -13.50 5.80
C THR A 135 19.58 -13.52 7.32
N SER A 136 19.60 -12.36 7.97
CA SER A 136 19.84 -12.24 9.40
C SER A 136 18.59 -12.51 10.26
N THR A 137 18.80 -13.05 11.47
CA THR A 137 17.71 -13.31 12.45
C THR A 137 16.93 -12.05 12.83
N TYR A 138 17.58 -10.88 12.92
CA TYR A 138 16.87 -9.64 13.21
C TYR A 138 15.87 -9.28 12.10
N PHE A 139 16.17 -9.63 10.84
CA PHE A 139 15.25 -9.40 9.74
C PHE A 139 14.05 -10.34 9.84
N LEU A 140 14.25 -11.62 10.15
CA LEU A 140 13.16 -12.55 10.45
C LEU A 140 12.25 -12.04 11.59
N VAL A 141 12.84 -11.46 12.65
CA VAL A 141 12.08 -10.80 13.73
C VAL A 141 11.28 -9.60 13.20
N LEU A 142 11.86 -8.80 12.31
CA LEU A 142 11.16 -7.66 11.68
C LEU A 142 9.99 -8.13 10.81
N VAL A 143 10.17 -9.19 10.01
CA VAL A 143 9.10 -9.79 9.20
C VAL A 143 7.98 -10.30 10.10
N ALA A 144 8.29 -11.06 11.16
CA ALA A 144 7.30 -11.56 12.12
C ALA A 144 6.58 -10.44 12.87
N LEU A 145 7.26 -9.33 13.15
CA LEU A 145 6.67 -8.14 13.77
C LEU A 145 5.63 -7.47 12.86
N CYS A 146 5.94 -7.36 11.56
CA CYS A 146 5.10 -6.74 10.53
C CYS A 146 3.99 -7.68 10.00
N GLU A 147 4.14 -8.99 10.20
CA GLU A 147 3.26 -10.03 9.65
C GLU A 147 1.75 -9.75 9.82
N PRO A 148 1.24 -9.33 11.00
CA PRO A 148 -0.20 -9.10 11.16
C PRO A 148 -0.73 -8.01 10.22
N ARG A 149 0.00 -6.90 10.06
CA ARG A 149 -0.40 -5.78 9.20
C ARG A 149 -0.28 -6.09 7.71
N LEU A 150 0.69 -6.94 7.34
CA LEU A 150 0.86 -7.37 5.95
C LEU A 150 -0.20 -8.37 5.49
N ARG A 151 -0.81 -9.12 6.42
CA ARG A 151 -1.85 -10.11 6.09
C ARG A 151 -3.27 -9.62 6.30
N ASP A 152 -3.45 -8.67 7.19
CA ASP A 152 -4.74 -8.03 7.44
C ASP A 152 -4.49 -6.53 7.66
N GLU A 153 -4.68 -5.77 6.59
CA GLU A 153 -4.49 -4.32 6.61
C GLU A 153 -5.46 -3.59 7.57
N SER A 154 -6.57 -4.24 7.96
CA SER A 154 -7.49 -3.68 8.97
C SER A 154 -6.93 -3.77 10.39
N THR A 155 -5.88 -4.57 10.60
CA THR A 155 -5.26 -4.74 11.92
C THR A 155 -4.27 -3.61 12.19
N VAL A 156 -4.59 -2.75 13.17
CA VAL A 156 -3.68 -1.70 13.65
C VAL A 156 -2.55 -2.27 14.54
N ALA A 157 -2.72 -3.47 15.08
CA ALA A 157 -1.77 -4.06 16.03
C ALA A 157 -0.54 -4.70 15.35
N VAL A 158 0.63 -4.55 15.96
CA VAL A 158 1.86 -5.28 15.59
C VAL A 158 2.05 -6.51 16.47
N ALA A 159 2.80 -7.52 16.01
CA ALA A 159 3.01 -8.72 16.80
C ALA A 159 3.75 -8.41 18.12
N THR A 160 3.34 -9.09 19.20
CA THR A 160 3.99 -9.02 20.51
C THR A 160 5.24 -9.91 20.56
N THR A 161 6.17 -9.61 21.47
CA THR A 161 7.39 -10.42 21.66
C THR A 161 7.09 -11.91 21.85
N PRO A 162 6.11 -12.32 22.69
CA PRO A 162 5.77 -13.74 22.83
C PRO A 162 5.21 -14.36 21.54
N GLN A 163 4.38 -13.61 20.79
CA GLN A 163 3.86 -14.06 19.50
C GLN A 163 4.98 -14.24 18.48
N ILE A 164 5.98 -13.37 18.46
CA ILE A 164 7.15 -13.51 17.57
C ILE A 164 7.95 -14.76 17.93
N VAL A 165 8.21 -15.01 19.22
CA VAL A 165 8.91 -16.23 19.67
C VAL A 165 8.15 -17.49 19.26
N GLU A 166 6.84 -17.52 19.49
CA GLU A 166 5.99 -18.63 19.07
C GLU A 166 6.02 -18.81 17.54
N ARG A 167 5.96 -17.71 16.81
CA ARG A 167 5.92 -17.70 15.35
C ARG A 167 7.21 -18.23 14.70
N LEU A 168 8.36 -17.96 15.32
CA LEU A 168 9.68 -18.30 14.80
C LEU A 168 10.26 -19.60 15.38
N ARG A 169 9.56 -20.26 16.31
CA ARG A 169 10.06 -21.48 16.97
C ARG A 169 10.38 -22.61 15.99
N ASP A 170 9.60 -22.73 14.93
CA ASP A 170 9.74 -23.77 13.90
C ASP A 170 10.72 -23.36 12.77
N GLN A 171 11.41 -22.21 12.86
CA GLN A 171 12.43 -21.81 11.88
C GLN A 171 13.83 -22.33 12.21
N PRO A 172 14.61 -22.77 11.19
CA PRO A 172 15.99 -23.20 11.40
C PRO A 172 16.82 -22.02 11.89
N GLY A 173 17.58 -22.24 12.97
CA GLY A 173 18.39 -21.22 13.63
C GLY A 173 17.63 -20.36 14.68
N CYS A 174 16.32 -20.51 14.81
CA CYS A 174 15.50 -19.78 15.79
C CYS A 174 15.01 -20.64 16.98
N GLU A 175 15.45 -21.90 17.09
CA GLU A 175 15.02 -22.86 18.12
C GLU A 175 15.24 -22.37 19.56
N ARG A 176 16.23 -21.48 19.76
CA ARG A 176 16.58 -20.90 21.08
C ARG A 176 16.16 -19.44 21.23
N LEU A 177 15.34 -18.91 20.33
CA LEU A 177 14.94 -17.52 20.35
C LEU A 177 14.06 -17.27 21.59
N THR A 178 14.58 -16.49 22.54
CA THR A 178 13.86 -16.13 23.77
C THR A 178 13.18 -14.78 23.63
N ASN A 179 12.21 -14.49 24.51
CA ASN A 179 11.60 -13.14 24.58
C ASN A 179 12.67 -12.04 24.73
N ARG A 180 13.73 -12.30 25.49
CA ARG A 180 14.84 -11.37 25.68
C ARG A 180 15.61 -11.15 24.37
N ALA A 181 15.92 -12.22 23.64
CA ALA A 181 16.61 -12.13 22.35
C ALA A 181 15.79 -11.35 21.32
N VAL A 182 14.48 -11.58 21.25
CA VAL A 182 13.57 -10.82 20.37
C VAL A 182 13.58 -9.34 20.73
N SER A 183 13.46 -8.99 22.01
CA SER A 183 13.54 -7.59 22.44
C SER A 183 14.89 -6.95 22.06
N SER A 184 16.01 -7.68 22.21
CA SER A 184 17.32 -7.20 21.79
C SER A 184 17.43 -6.98 20.27
N HIS A 185 16.83 -7.85 19.45
CA HIS A 185 16.77 -7.64 18.00
C HIS A 185 15.93 -6.42 17.62
N ILE A 186 14.83 -6.17 18.34
CA ILE A 186 13.99 -4.99 18.14
C ILE A 186 14.75 -3.71 18.52
N ASP A 187 15.53 -3.73 19.61
CA ASP A 187 16.38 -2.60 19.99
C ASP A 187 17.49 -2.37 18.96
N TYR A 188 18.15 -3.43 18.48
CA TYR A 188 19.14 -3.33 17.40
C TYR A 188 18.56 -2.76 16.11
N LEU A 189 17.36 -3.21 15.73
CA LEU A 189 16.63 -2.67 14.58
C LEU A 189 16.35 -1.18 14.77
N ALA A 190 15.80 -0.79 15.91
CA ALA A 190 15.42 0.59 16.18
C ALA A 190 16.65 1.52 16.20
N ASP A 191 17.70 1.12 16.92
CA ASP A 191 18.77 2.04 17.28
C ASP A 191 19.88 2.05 16.20
N GLU A 192 20.26 0.88 15.68
CA GLU A 192 21.39 0.74 14.74
C GLU A 192 20.95 0.76 13.27
N LYS A 193 19.90 0.00 12.93
CA LYS A 193 19.50 -0.20 11.52
C LYS A 193 18.58 0.88 11.00
N LEU A 194 17.59 1.28 11.79
CA LEU A 194 16.54 2.22 11.41
C LEU A 194 16.75 3.61 12.03
N ARG A 195 17.65 3.73 13.01
CA ARG A 195 18.00 4.99 13.71
C ARG A 195 16.78 5.78 14.16
N ILE A 196 15.78 5.08 14.69
CA ILE A 196 14.52 5.64 15.16
C ILE A 196 14.81 6.45 16.42
N THR A 197 14.88 7.76 16.24
CA THR A 197 14.89 8.67 17.38
C THR A 197 13.48 8.66 17.96
N ALA A 198 13.29 8.05 19.12
CA ALA A 198 11.99 8.03 19.79
C ALA A 198 11.49 9.48 19.97
N PRO A 199 10.24 9.82 19.62
CA PRO A 199 9.70 11.12 19.97
C PRO A 199 9.69 11.22 21.49
N ALA A 200 10.32 12.27 22.03
CA ALA A 200 10.33 12.58 23.44
C ALA A 200 8.91 12.94 23.88
N MET A 201 8.11 11.95 24.29
CA MET A 201 6.85 12.18 25.01
C MET A 201 7.13 12.10 26.52
N PRO A 202 6.78 13.13 27.32
CA PRO A 202 6.94 13.11 28.77
C PRO A 202 5.81 12.29 29.40
N GLY A 203 6.14 11.13 29.99
CA GLY A 203 5.19 10.33 30.78
C GLY A 203 5.78 9.02 31.32
N PRO A 204 5.42 8.56 32.54
CA PRO A 204 6.08 7.43 33.19
C PRO A 204 5.40 6.11 32.83
N ALA A 205 6.06 5.28 32.01
CA ALA A 205 5.85 3.83 32.00
C ALA A 205 6.93 3.14 31.15
N GLN A 206 7.88 2.45 31.79
CA GLN A 206 8.85 1.59 31.10
C GLN A 206 8.16 0.51 30.23
N GLY A 207 6.93 0.09 30.56
CA GLY A 207 6.13 -0.83 29.75
C GLY A 207 5.53 -0.23 28.48
N GLY A 208 5.30 1.09 28.42
CA GLY A 208 4.76 1.78 27.23
C GLY A 208 5.83 2.10 26.17
N ARG A 209 7.09 2.32 26.60
CA ARG A 209 8.21 2.62 25.70
C ARG A 209 8.52 1.49 24.72
N HIS A 210 8.49 0.24 25.17
CA HIS A 210 8.80 -0.90 24.30
C HIS A 210 7.67 -1.22 23.31
N ASN A 211 6.41 -0.96 23.67
CA ASN A 211 5.30 -1.06 22.71
C ASN A 211 5.41 0.03 21.64
N GLY A 212 5.67 1.28 22.04
CA GLY A 212 5.88 2.39 21.10
C GLY A 212 7.08 2.18 20.18
N LYS A 213 8.19 1.60 20.68
CA LYS A 213 9.35 1.27 19.85
C LYS A 213 9.03 0.19 18.80
N ARG A 214 8.32 -0.88 19.17
CA ARG A 214 7.87 -1.92 18.22
C ARG A 214 6.98 -1.36 17.12
N GLU A 215 6.01 -0.53 17.51
CA GLU A 215 5.10 0.11 16.56
C GLU A 215 5.83 1.07 15.63
N ALA A 216 6.82 1.82 16.13
CA ALA A 216 7.65 2.71 15.33
C ALA A 216 8.53 1.95 14.33
N VAL A 217 9.16 0.84 14.76
CA VAL A 217 9.96 -0.04 13.90
C VAL A 217 9.10 -0.61 12.77
N ALA A 218 7.96 -1.21 13.11
CA ALA A 218 7.05 -1.78 12.12
C ALA A 218 6.48 -0.70 11.18
N GLY A 219 6.08 0.44 11.73
CA GLY A 219 5.55 1.56 10.96
C GLY A 219 6.56 2.10 9.96
N LEU A 220 7.82 2.28 10.36
CA LEU A 220 8.88 2.72 9.45
C LEU A 220 9.18 1.66 8.37
N ALA A 221 9.29 0.40 8.77
CA ALA A 221 9.59 -0.70 7.84
C ALA A 221 8.50 -0.87 6.77
N LEU A 222 7.22 -0.78 7.14
CA LEU A 222 6.11 -0.85 6.21
C LEU A 222 6.03 0.40 5.34
N ARG A 223 6.19 1.59 5.93
CA ARG A 223 6.12 2.87 5.20
C ARG A 223 7.13 2.98 4.06
N PHE A 224 8.33 2.45 4.24
CA PHE A 224 9.39 2.48 3.22
C PHE A 224 9.49 1.17 2.42
N GLY A 225 8.58 0.20 2.63
CA GLY A 225 8.61 -1.09 1.96
C GLY A 225 9.90 -1.89 2.22
N LEU A 226 10.48 -1.75 3.42
CA LEU A 226 11.62 -2.55 3.88
C LEU A 226 11.20 -3.99 4.18
N VAL A 227 9.93 -4.19 4.56
CA VAL A 227 9.28 -5.50 4.62
C VAL A 227 8.04 -5.48 3.75
N ARG A 228 7.90 -6.49 2.89
CA ARG A 228 6.83 -6.63 1.90
C ARG A 228 6.20 -8.02 2.02
N GLU A 229 5.15 -8.25 1.24
CA GLU A 229 4.40 -9.50 1.28
C GLU A 229 5.26 -10.69 0.84
N GLU A 230 6.18 -10.52 -0.12
CA GLU A 230 7.11 -11.56 -0.55
C GLU A 230 8.00 -12.08 0.59
N HIS A 231 8.34 -11.22 1.56
CA HIS A 231 9.15 -11.62 2.71
C HIS A 231 8.40 -12.52 3.68
N LEU A 232 7.07 -12.62 3.59
CA LEU A 232 6.29 -13.56 4.40
C LEU A 232 6.63 -15.02 4.10
N ALA A 233 7.22 -15.32 2.94
CA ALA A 233 7.76 -16.63 2.60
C ALA A 233 8.93 -17.05 3.52
N LEU A 234 9.59 -16.09 4.17
CA LEU A 234 10.64 -16.34 5.17
C LEU A 234 10.08 -16.80 6.52
N LEU A 235 8.76 -16.79 6.72
CA LEU A 235 8.12 -17.30 7.94
C LEU A 235 7.55 -18.71 7.72
N PRO A 236 7.46 -19.56 8.76
CA PRO A 236 6.91 -20.91 8.60
C PRO A 236 5.48 -20.83 8.07
N SER A 237 5.03 -21.75 7.21
CA SER A 237 3.61 -21.79 6.83
C SER A 237 2.74 -21.92 8.08
N ARG A 238 1.71 -21.07 8.24
CA ARG A 238 0.77 -21.25 9.35
C ARG A 238 0.12 -22.61 9.19
N ARG A 239 0.08 -23.41 10.25
CA ARG A 239 -0.79 -24.59 10.31
C ARG A 239 -2.20 -24.06 10.10
N SER A 240 -2.75 -24.27 8.91
CA SER A 240 -4.15 -24.08 8.65
C SER A 240 -4.88 -24.96 9.66
N SER A 241 -5.56 -24.33 10.61
CA SER A 241 -6.52 -25.01 11.46
C SER A 241 -7.66 -25.44 10.53
N LEU A 242 -7.47 -26.57 9.84
CA LEU A 242 -8.54 -27.27 9.15
C LEU A 242 -9.62 -27.53 10.19
N HIS A 243 -10.75 -26.89 9.92
CA HIS A 243 -12.01 -26.99 10.58
C HIS A 243 -12.28 -28.46 10.94
N ARG A 244 -12.15 -28.80 12.23
CA ARG A 244 -12.60 -30.07 12.78
C ARG A 244 -14.13 -30.00 12.84
N THR A 245 -14.79 -30.18 11.70
CA THR A 245 -16.24 -30.43 11.68
C THR A 245 -16.44 -31.79 12.31
N GLY A 246 -16.74 -31.79 13.60
CA GLY A 246 -17.16 -32.98 14.32
C GLY A 246 -18.43 -33.51 13.69
N VAL A 247 -18.32 -34.75 13.23
CA VAL A 247 -19.44 -35.66 13.01
C VAL A 247 -20.08 -35.95 14.37
N ALA A 248 -21.38 -35.69 14.49
CA ALA A 248 -22.34 -36.36 15.36
C ALA A 248 -23.70 -36.20 14.65
N GLY A 249 -24.43 -37.22 14.21
CA GLY A 249 -24.65 -38.52 14.83
C GLY A 249 -25.97 -38.45 15.61
N GLY A 250 -27.09 -38.73 14.92
CA GLY A 250 -28.46 -38.74 15.45
C GLY A 250 -29.50 -38.65 14.34
#